data_AF-A0A7W7GNR0-F1
#
_entry.id   AF-A0A7W7GNR0-F1
#
_cell.length_a   1.000
_cell.length_b   1.000
_cell.length_c   1.000
_cell.angle_alpha   90.00
_cell.angle_beta   90.00
_cell.angle_gamma   90.00
#
_symmetry.space_group_name_H-M   'P 1'
#
loop_
_entity.id
_entity.type
_entity.pdbx_description
1 polymer ?
#
loop_
_entity_poly.entity_id
_entity_poly.type
_entity_poly.pdbx_seq_one_letter_code
_entity_poly.pdbx_strand_id
1 'polypeptide(L)'
;MTGKELDRATLRQVQGLDERHAGWVAKHLVMAGRLMYEDPAVSFQHALAASRKGGRLACVREAVALTAYAAGEYAEALREFRTYRRMTGDTTHLAAQVDCERALGRVQKALQLAADVSPDELEREARAELAMVVSGIHEERGDLQAARTALEIPELDRRRGYPFSPRLFQRYADVLAASGEKQAAAAWRRYVRVAEKALGLGGFADPDILDVDTGPSEEERTERRAARAAEQEQQDDAAASSEDSDAPA
;
A
#
# COMPACT_ATOMS: atom_id res chain seq x y z
N MET A 1 -12.80 -6.46 -12.25
CA MET A 1 -11.95 -5.26 -12.32
C MET A 1 -12.30 -4.41 -13.52
N THR A 2 -12.84 -3.21 -13.29
CA THR A 2 -13.42 -2.39 -14.37
C THR A 2 -12.51 -1.26 -14.84
N GLY A 3 -11.53 -0.85 -14.03
CA GLY A 3 -10.66 0.31 -14.26
C GLY A 3 -11.26 1.63 -13.77
N LYS A 4 -12.54 1.65 -13.37
CA LYS A 4 -13.24 2.82 -12.83
C LYS A 4 -12.89 3.12 -11.38
N GLU A 5 -12.15 2.22 -10.74
CA GLU A 5 -11.73 2.33 -9.35
C GLU A 5 -10.56 3.33 -9.16
N LEU A 6 -9.98 3.85 -10.25
CA LEU A 6 -8.93 4.87 -10.20
C LEU A 6 -9.46 6.24 -9.76
N ASP A 7 -8.61 7.04 -9.15
CA ASP A 7 -8.93 8.42 -8.82
C ASP A 7 -9.18 9.27 -10.09
N ARG A 8 -9.89 10.39 -9.92
CA ARG A 8 -10.32 11.23 -11.04
C ARG A 8 -9.16 11.84 -11.81
N ALA A 9 -8.04 12.17 -11.17
CA ALA A 9 -6.89 12.78 -11.84
C ALA A 9 -6.16 11.74 -12.70
N THR A 10 -5.96 10.54 -12.19
CA THR A 10 -5.39 9.42 -12.95
C THR A 10 -6.29 9.03 -14.12
N LEU A 11 -7.61 8.92 -13.90
CA LEU A 11 -8.57 8.61 -14.98
C LEU A 11 -8.49 9.61 -16.12
N ARG A 12 -8.41 10.91 -15.84
CA ARG A 12 -8.29 11.95 -16.88
C ARG A 12 -7.03 11.78 -17.73
N GLN A 13 -5.90 11.42 -17.13
CA GLN A 13 -4.66 11.16 -17.87
C GLN A 13 -4.82 9.92 -18.78
N VAL A 14 -5.39 8.84 -18.24
CA VAL A 14 -5.58 7.58 -18.97
C VAL A 14 -6.59 7.72 -20.11
N GLN A 15 -7.64 8.53 -19.93
CA GLN A 15 -8.64 8.85 -20.96
C GLN A 15 -8.06 9.65 -22.14
N GLY A 16 -6.85 10.20 -22.02
CA GLY A 16 -6.11 10.80 -23.14
C GLY A 16 -5.50 9.77 -24.11
N LEU A 17 -5.61 8.47 -23.84
CA LEU A 17 -5.25 7.38 -24.74
C LEU A 17 -6.46 6.97 -25.60
N ASP A 18 -6.23 6.21 -26.68
CA ASP A 18 -7.33 5.54 -27.38
C ASP A 18 -8.04 4.54 -26.46
N GLU A 19 -9.33 4.28 -26.72
CA GLU A 19 -10.22 3.51 -25.84
C GLU A 19 -9.66 2.13 -25.45
N ARG A 20 -9.02 1.43 -26.40
CA ARG A 20 -8.43 0.11 -26.15
C ARG A 20 -7.25 0.21 -25.18
N HIS A 21 -6.33 1.14 -25.41
CA HIS A 21 -5.19 1.35 -24.51
C HIS A 21 -5.61 1.94 -23.16
N ALA A 22 -6.59 2.84 -23.13
CA ALA A 22 -7.13 3.40 -21.88
C ALA A 22 -7.70 2.31 -20.97
N GLY A 23 -8.54 1.41 -21.52
CA GLY A 23 -9.10 0.29 -20.76
C GLY A 23 -8.03 -0.69 -20.26
N TRP A 24 -6.99 -0.95 -21.07
CA TRP A 24 -5.86 -1.78 -20.67
C TRP A 24 -5.08 -1.17 -19.51
N VAL A 25 -4.63 0.08 -19.68
CA VAL A 25 -3.84 0.81 -18.68
C VAL A 25 -4.62 0.93 -17.37
N ALA A 26 -5.89 1.32 -17.43
CA ALA A 26 -6.71 1.49 -16.24
C ALA A 26 -6.79 0.21 -15.39
N LYS A 27 -7.11 -0.93 -16.01
CA LYS A 27 -7.21 -2.23 -15.31
C LYS A 27 -5.89 -2.61 -14.63
N HIS A 28 -4.78 -2.41 -15.33
CA HIS A 28 -3.45 -2.72 -14.79
C HIS A 28 -3.05 -1.78 -13.64
N LEU A 29 -3.34 -0.48 -13.74
CA LEU A 29 -3.06 0.46 -12.64
C LEU A 29 -3.87 0.14 -11.38
N VAL A 30 -5.14 -0.26 -11.52
CA VAL A 30 -5.92 -0.68 -10.35
C VAL A 30 -5.33 -1.93 -9.70
N MET A 31 -4.93 -2.93 -10.50
CA MET A 31 -4.30 -4.13 -9.96
C MET A 31 -2.94 -3.85 -9.32
N ALA A 32 -2.14 -2.95 -9.91
CA ALA A 32 -0.89 -2.50 -9.33
C ALA A 32 -1.12 -1.90 -7.93
N GLY A 33 -2.10 -0.99 -7.79
CA GLY A 33 -2.42 -0.40 -6.48
C GLY A 33 -2.90 -1.42 -5.45
N ARG A 34 -3.80 -2.35 -5.84
CA ARG A 34 -4.35 -3.37 -4.93
C ARG A 34 -3.30 -4.33 -4.40
N LEU A 35 -2.39 -4.79 -5.27
CA LEU A 35 -1.39 -5.78 -4.91
C LEU A 35 -0.14 -5.17 -4.26
N MET A 36 -0.03 -3.84 -4.17
CA MET A 36 1.20 -3.16 -3.74
C MET A 36 1.70 -3.63 -2.37
N TYR A 37 0.79 -3.94 -1.44
CA TYR A 37 1.14 -4.39 -0.08
C TYR A 37 1.05 -5.92 0.10
N GLU A 38 0.31 -6.61 -0.77
CA GLU A 38 0.10 -8.07 -0.70
C GLU A 38 1.15 -8.85 -1.50
N ASP A 39 1.39 -8.46 -2.75
CA ASP A 39 2.39 -9.04 -3.64
C ASP A 39 3.06 -7.92 -4.46
N PRO A 40 4.09 -7.26 -3.90
CA PRO A 40 4.78 -6.15 -4.55
C PRO A 40 5.39 -6.53 -5.91
N ALA A 41 5.85 -7.77 -6.06
CA ALA A 41 6.45 -8.25 -7.30
C ALA A 41 5.40 -8.31 -8.42
N VAL A 42 4.22 -8.89 -8.16
CA VAL A 42 3.12 -8.95 -9.12
C VAL A 42 2.53 -7.55 -9.37
N SER A 43 2.42 -6.72 -8.33
CA SER A 43 2.04 -5.31 -8.44
C SER A 43 2.92 -4.58 -9.46
N PHE A 44 4.24 -4.74 -9.35
CA PHE A 44 5.21 -4.16 -10.28
C PHE A 44 5.03 -4.70 -11.72
N GLN A 45 4.76 -5.99 -11.89
CA GLN A 45 4.45 -6.54 -13.23
C GLN A 45 3.19 -5.91 -13.85
N HIS A 46 2.16 -5.62 -13.06
CA HIS A 46 0.99 -4.89 -13.56
C HIS A 46 1.34 -3.47 -13.98
N ALA A 47 2.15 -2.74 -13.21
CA ALA A 47 2.60 -1.41 -13.58
C ALA A 47 3.44 -1.42 -14.87
N LEU A 48 4.34 -2.40 -15.05
CA LEU A 48 5.07 -2.61 -16.30
C LEU A 48 4.15 -2.94 -17.48
N ALA A 49 3.10 -3.74 -17.26
CA ALA A 49 2.12 -4.02 -18.31
C ALA A 49 1.33 -2.77 -18.73
N ALA A 50 1.01 -1.88 -17.78
CA ALA A 50 0.44 -0.56 -18.08
C ALA A 50 1.43 0.31 -18.88
N SER A 51 2.70 0.33 -18.50
CA SER A 51 3.73 1.16 -19.16
C SER A 51 3.93 0.85 -20.64
N ARG A 52 3.72 -0.42 -21.06
CA ARG A 52 3.77 -0.82 -22.48
C ARG A 52 2.79 -0.05 -23.37
N LYS A 53 1.65 0.41 -22.83
CA LYS A 53 0.59 1.12 -23.56
C LYS A 53 0.38 2.57 -23.08
N GLY A 54 0.92 2.93 -21.92
CA GLY A 54 0.73 4.23 -21.28
C GLY A 54 2.01 4.89 -20.79
N GLY A 55 3.20 4.43 -21.18
CA GLY A 55 4.49 4.87 -20.62
C GLY A 55 4.83 6.35 -20.80
N ARG A 56 4.07 7.12 -21.60
CA ARG A 56 4.20 8.58 -21.71
C ARG A 56 3.40 9.36 -20.64
N LEU A 57 2.51 8.69 -19.90
CA LEU A 57 1.69 9.31 -18.89
C LEU A 57 2.45 9.39 -17.56
N ALA A 58 2.37 10.55 -16.89
CA ALA A 58 3.04 10.74 -15.60
C ALA A 58 2.50 9.74 -14.55
N CYS A 59 1.19 9.54 -14.48
CA CYS A 59 0.58 8.57 -13.54
C CYS A 59 1.06 7.13 -13.73
N VAL A 60 1.36 6.72 -14.98
CA VAL A 60 1.88 5.38 -15.26
C VAL A 60 3.33 5.26 -14.81
N ARG A 61 4.15 6.31 -15.01
CA ARG A 61 5.54 6.33 -14.52
C ARG A 61 5.60 6.32 -13.00
N GLU A 62 4.73 7.09 -12.37
CA GLU A 62 4.59 7.10 -10.91
C GLU A 62 4.23 5.71 -10.38
N ALA A 63 3.24 5.05 -10.98
CA ALA A 63 2.85 3.69 -10.60
C ALA A 63 4.01 2.70 -10.77
N VAL A 64 4.77 2.77 -11.87
CA VAL A 64 5.96 1.93 -12.07
C VAL A 64 7.02 2.23 -11.00
N ALA A 65 7.25 3.50 -10.67
CA ALA A 65 8.24 3.90 -9.67
C ALA A 65 7.89 3.38 -8.26
N LEU A 66 6.65 3.59 -7.83
CA LEU A 66 6.17 3.18 -6.51
C LEU A 66 6.15 1.65 -6.36
N THR A 67 5.67 0.94 -7.37
CA THR A 67 5.62 -0.53 -7.33
C THR A 67 7.01 -1.16 -7.44
N ALA A 68 7.91 -0.60 -8.26
CA ALA A 68 9.32 -1.00 -8.28
C ALA A 68 9.99 -0.79 -6.92
N TYR A 69 9.72 0.34 -6.27
CA TYR A 69 10.25 0.64 -4.94
C TYR A 69 9.76 -0.39 -3.91
N ALA A 70 8.45 -0.69 -3.90
CA ALA A 70 7.87 -1.71 -3.02
C ALA A 70 8.43 -3.12 -3.31
N ALA A 71 8.73 -3.43 -4.57
CA ALA A 71 9.34 -4.71 -4.97
C ALA A 71 10.86 -4.79 -4.71
N GLY A 72 11.50 -3.73 -4.21
CA GLY A 72 12.95 -3.68 -4.00
C GLY A 72 13.78 -3.46 -5.26
N GLU A 73 13.15 -3.13 -6.39
CA GLU A 73 13.79 -2.83 -7.67
C GLU A 73 14.29 -1.36 -7.71
N TYR A 74 15.17 -1.01 -6.77
CA TYR A 74 15.54 0.38 -6.47
C TYR A 74 16.16 1.15 -7.66
N ALA A 75 16.90 0.46 -8.54
CA ALA A 75 17.48 1.08 -9.72
C ALA A 75 16.41 1.51 -10.74
N GLU A 76 15.39 0.67 -10.91
CA GLU A 76 14.23 0.94 -11.76
C GLU A 76 13.38 2.06 -11.16
N ALA A 77 13.05 1.93 -9.87
CA ALA A 77 12.27 2.92 -9.13
C ALA A 77 12.89 4.31 -9.21
N LEU A 78 14.20 4.42 -8.95
CA LEU A 78 14.93 5.68 -9.01
C LEU A 78 14.89 6.32 -10.41
N ARG A 79 14.97 5.53 -11.48
CA ARG A 79 14.89 6.03 -12.85
C ARG A 79 13.51 6.59 -13.16
N GLU A 80 12.45 5.90 -12.76
CA GLU A 80 11.08 6.34 -13.00
C GLU A 80 10.70 7.53 -12.10
N PHE A 81 11.07 7.57 -10.83
CA PHE A 81 10.86 8.75 -9.98
C PHE A 81 11.53 10.01 -10.53
N ARG A 82 12.77 9.90 -11.03
CA ARG A 82 13.46 11.02 -11.68
C ARG A 82 12.72 11.50 -12.93
N THR A 83 12.19 10.55 -13.69
CA THR A 83 11.44 10.87 -14.92
C THR A 83 10.10 11.51 -14.59
N TYR A 84 9.38 10.98 -13.59
CA TYR A 84 8.16 11.57 -13.05
C TYR A 84 8.40 13.01 -12.59
N ARG A 85 9.38 13.24 -11.72
CA ARG A 85 9.75 14.59 -11.23
C ARG A 85 10.12 15.54 -12.37
N ARG A 86 10.83 15.08 -13.41
CA ARG A 86 11.14 15.91 -14.58
C ARG A 86 9.90 16.32 -15.37
N MET A 87 8.90 15.43 -15.46
CA MET A 87 7.66 15.67 -16.20
C MET A 87 6.69 16.56 -15.45
N THR A 88 6.59 16.41 -14.13
CA THR A 88 5.57 17.08 -13.31
C THR A 88 6.11 18.25 -12.50
N GLY A 89 7.42 18.29 -12.21
CA GLY A 89 8.02 19.17 -11.22
C GLY A 89 7.77 18.72 -9.77
N ASP A 90 7.04 17.63 -9.56
CA ASP A 90 6.57 17.16 -8.26
C ASP A 90 7.72 16.52 -7.43
N THR A 91 7.84 16.99 -6.19
CA THR A 91 8.86 16.58 -5.22
C THR A 91 8.34 15.60 -4.16
N THR A 92 7.08 15.19 -4.22
CA THR A 92 6.42 14.29 -3.25
C THR A 92 7.24 13.01 -3.00
N HIS A 93 7.82 12.45 -4.07
CA HIS A 93 8.60 11.20 -4.01
C HIS A 93 10.11 11.40 -3.79
N LEU A 94 10.54 12.56 -3.29
CA LEU A 94 11.96 12.83 -3.05
C LEU A 94 12.55 11.87 -2.01
N ALA A 95 11.83 11.59 -0.93
CA ALA A 95 12.26 10.66 0.11
C ALA A 95 12.54 9.26 -0.46
N ALA A 96 11.66 8.75 -1.33
CA ALA A 96 11.85 7.46 -1.99
C ALA A 96 13.08 7.46 -2.92
N GLN A 97 13.38 8.56 -3.62
CA GLN A 97 14.60 8.67 -4.43
C GLN A 97 15.87 8.62 -3.57
N VAL A 98 15.87 9.32 -2.44
CA VAL A 98 16.98 9.31 -1.48
C VAL A 98 17.17 7.89 -0.92
N ASP A 99 16.07 7.23 -0.57
CA ASP A 99 16.12 5.86 -0.07
C ASP A 99 16.60 4.85 -1.12
N CYS A 100 16.19 5.00 -2.39
CA CYS A 100 16.75 4.20 -3.49
C CYS A 100 18.27 4.37 -3.62
N GLU A 101 18.81 5.60 -3.54
CA GLU A 101 20.27 5.79 -3.59
C GLU A 101 20.95 5.15 -2.36
N ARG A 102 20.35 5.22 -1.17
CA ARG A 102 20.82 4.49 0.03
C ARG A 102 20.85 2.99 -0.21
N ALA A 103 19.75 2.40 -0.67
CA ALA A 103 19.62 0.96 -0.93
C ALA A 103 20.58 0.44 -2.01
N LEU A 104 20.95 1.30 -2.97
CA LEU A 104 21.98 1.02 -3.98
C LEU A 104 23.42 1.20 -3.46
N GLY A 105 23.61 1.43 -2.15
CA GLY A 105 24.91 1.65 -1.51
C GLY A 105 25.54 3.02 -1.78
N ARG A 106 24.78 3.97 -2.35
CA ARG A 106 25.27 5.30 -2.75
C ARG A 106 24.88 6.35 -1.72
N VAL A 107 25.21 6.07 -0.46
CA VAL A 107 24.88 6.89 0.73
C VAL A 107 25.22 8.38 0.54
N GLN A 108 26.39 8.69 -0.03
CA GLN A 108 26.83 10.08 -0.19
C GLN A 108 25.97 10.84 -1.20
N LYS A 109 25.53 10.14 -2.24
CA LYS A 109 24.61 10.69 -3.23
C LYS A 109 23.19 10.83 -2.68
N ALA A 110 22.77 9.93 -1.80
CA ALA A 110 21.49 10.03 -1.09
C ALA A 110 21.45 11.31 -0.24
N LEU A 111 22.47 11.58 0.56
CA LEU A 111 22.56 12.79 1.39
C LEU A 111 22.68 14.06 0.55
N GLN A 112 23.45 14.04 -0.55
CA GLN A 112 23.52 15.16 -1.48
C GLN A 112 22.14 15.49 -2.07
N LEU A 113 21.43 14.47 -2.57
CA LEU A 113 20.08 14.64 -3.11
C LEU A 113 19.09 15.19 -2.08
N ALA A 114 19.20 14.76 -0.81
CA ALA A 114 18.39 15.29 0.28
C ALA A 114 18.68 16.78 0.57
N ALA A 115 19.94 17.21 0.42
CA ALA A 115 20.37 18.58 0.65
C ALA A 115 20.07 19.54 -0.52
N ASP A 116 19.90 19.01 -1.74
CA ASP A 116 19.65 19.80 -2.95
C ASP A 116 18.26 20.46 -2.99
N VAL A 117 17.34 20.05 -2.11
CA VAL A 117 15.97 20.58 -2.05
C VAL A 117 15.78 21.31 -0.72
N SER A 118 15.32 22.56 -0.80
CA SER A 118 15.06 23.33 0.41
C SER A 118 13.90 22.70 1.18
N PRO A 119 14.02 22.54 2.52
CA PRO A 119 12.91 22.06 3.32
C PRO A 119 11.63 22.85 3.09
N ASP A 120 11.70 24.17 2.88
CA ASP A 120 10.52 25.04 2.68
C ASP A 120 9.78 24.80 1.35
N GLU A 121 10.43 24.16 0.38
CA GLU A 121 9.83 23.79 -0.92
C GLU A 121 9.04 22.48 -0.84
N LEU A 122 9.16 21.74 0.26
CA LEU A 122 8.49 20.46 0.44
C LEU A 122 7.14 20.62 1.13
N GLU A 123 6.17 19.82 0.71
CA GLU A 123 4.96 19.61 1.51
C GLU A 123 5.32 18.90 2.82
N ARG A 124 4.45 19.06 3.84
CA ARG A 124 4.71 18.54 5.20
C ARG A 124 4.99 17.06 5.22
N GLU A 125 4.22 16.29 4.45
CA GLU A 125 4.38 14.85 4.33
C GLU A 125 5.71 14.48 3.68
N ALA A 126 6.04 15.07 2.53
CA ALA A 126 7.31 14.83 1.85
C ALA A 126 8.53 15.19 2.73
N ARG A 127 8.44 16.29 3.50
CA ARG A 127 9.48 16.70 4.46
C ARG A 127 9.63 15.71 5.62
N ALA A 128 8.52 15.21 6.17
CA ALA A 128 8.54 14.22 7.24
C ALA A 128 9.13 12.88 6.77
N GLU A 129 8.73 12.41 5.58
CA GLU A 129 9.30 11.20 4.98
C GLU A 129 10.80 11.36 4.70
N LEU A 130 11.23 12.50 4.14
CA LEU A 130 12.65 12.76 3.90
C LEU A 130 13.46 12.77 5.20
N ALA A 131 12.96 13.42 6.24
CA ALA A 131 13.59 13.45 7.57
C ALA A 131 13.76 12.04 8.15
N MET A 132 12.74 11.18 8.03
CA MET A 132 12.83 9.79 8.50
C MET A 132 13.88 8.97 7.73
N VAL A 133 13.97 9.13 6.40
CA VAL A 133 14.98 8.46 5.57
C VAL A 133 16.39 8.96 5.89
N VAL A 134 16.60 10.27 5.97
CA VAL A 134 17.91 10.87 6.30
C VAL A 134 18.36 10.45 7.70
N SER A 135 17.44 10.38 8.66
CA SER A 135 17.70 9.83 9.99
C SER A 135 18.16 8.37 9.93
N GLY A 136 17.52 7.54 9.10
CA GLY A 136 17.94 6.17 8.79
C GLY A 136 19.39 6.10 8.30
N ILE A 137 19.73 6.92 7.32
CA ILE A 137 21.07 6.98 6.74
C ILE A 137 22.13 7.31 7.81
N HIS A 138 21.86 8.27 8.69
CA HIS A 138 22.80 8.64 9.75
C HIS A 138 22.94 7.57 10.83
N GLU A 139 21.84 6.92 11.21
CA GLU A 139 21.86 5.82 12.19
C GLU A 139 22.68 4.62 11.67
N GLU A 140 22.51 4.23 10.41
CA GLU A 140 23.31 3.16 9.78
C GLU A 140 24.81 3.46 9.77
N ARG A 141 25.18 4.75 9.80
CA ARG A 141 26.58 5.22 9.88
C ARG A 141 27.07 5.36 11.33
N GLY A 142 26.24 5.07 12.32
CA GLY A 142 26.53 5.23 13.74
C GLY A 142 26.47 6.68 14.25
N ASP A 143 26.04 7.63 13.43
CA ASP A 143 25.91 9.04 13.82
C ASP A 143 24.50 9.31 14.38
N LEU A 144 24.26 8.86 15.61
CA LEU A 144 22.97 9.01 16.27
C LEU A 144 22.59 10.47 16.52
N GLN A 145 23.59 11.35 16.66
CA GLN A 145 23.33 12.78 16.85
C GLN A 145 22.78 13.41 15.58
N ALA A 146 23.39 13.15 14.42
CA ALA A 146 22.85 13.60 13.14
C ALA A 146 21.50 12.94 12.83
N ALA A 147 21.33 11.65 13.18
CA ALA A 147 20.07 10.95 13.01
C ALA A 147 18.93 11.61 13.81
N ARG A 148 19.22 12.08 15.03
CA ARG A 148 18.29 12.83 15.86
C ARG A 148 17.98 14.20 15.24
N THR A 149 19.01 14.98 14.91
CA THR A 149 18.86 16.32 14.33
C THR A 149 18.00 16.30 13.06
N ALA A 150 18.17 15.30 12.21
CA ALA A 150 17.38 15.15 10.99
C ALA A 150 15.86 15.07 11.24
N LEU A 151 15.43 14.53 12.38
CA LEU A 151 14.02 14.36 12.75
C LEU A 151 13.42 15.57 13.45
N GLU A 152 14.23 16.54 13.90
CA GLU A 152 13.80 17.73 14.64
C GLU A 152 13.22 18.81 13.71
N ILE A 153 12.30 18.38 12.84
CA ILE A 153 11.55 19.22 11.90
C ILE A 153 10.31 19.85 12.56
N PRO A 154 9.70 20.90 11.98
CA PRO A 154 8.48 21.53 12.52
C PRO A 154 7.31 20.58 12.70
N GLU A 155 7.23 19.51 11.89
CA GLU A 155 6.20 18.48 11.96
C GLU A 155 6.35 17.52 13.17
N LEU A 156 7.49 17.52 13.86
CA LEU A 156 7.70 16.78 15.11
C LEU A 156 6.97 17.48 16.30
N ASP A 157 5.67 17.72 16.14
CA ASP A 157 4.82 18.43 17.09
C ASP A 157 3.82 17.48 17.72
N ARG A 158 4.01 17.19 19.02
CA ARG A 158 3.16 16.31 19.84
C ARG A 158 1.70 16.76 19.94
N ARG A 159 1.39 18.00 19.55
CA ARG A 159 0.05 18.58 19.61
C ARG A 159 -0.73 18.41 18.30
N ARG A 160 -0.08 17.91 17.25
CA ARG A 160 -0.71 17.72 15.93
C ARG A 160 -0.64 16.24 15.55
N GLY A 161 -1.75 15.74 15.00
CA GLY A 161 -1.81 14.40 14.42
C GLY A 161 -1.96 14.51 12.91
N TYR A 162 -0.85 14.37 12.19
CA TYR A 162 -0.86 14.13 10.75
C TYR A 162 -0.82 12.62 10.49
N PRO A 163 -1.24 12.13 9.31
CA PRO A 163 -1.19 10.69 8.99
C PRO A 163 0.19 10.05 9.23
N PHE A 164 1.28 10.78 8.96
CA PHE A 164 2.65 10.31 9.18
C PHE A 164 3.16 10.48 10.63
N SER A 165 2.46 11.21 11.51
CA SER A 165 2.93 11.55 12.86
C SER A 165 3.29 10.33 13.71
N PRO A 166 2.51 9.23 13.74
CA PRO A 166 2.89 8.03 14.49
C PRO A 166 4.26 7.48 14.07
N ARG A 167 4.52 7.39 12.75
CA ARG A 167 5.79 6.90 12.20
C ARG A 167 6.94 7.84 12.56
N LEU A 168 6.76 9.15 12.44
CA LEU A 168 7.76 10.15 12.82
C LEU A 168 8.10 10.09 14.32
N PHE A 169 7.09 9.99 15.18
CA PHE A 169 7.28 9.89 16.64
C PHE A 169 7.95 8.59 17.04
N GLN A 170 7.58 7.48 16.38
CA GLN A 170 8.20 6.18 16.60
C GLN A 170 9.69 6.23 16.22
N ARG A 171 10.00 6.75 15.03
CA ARG A 171 11.38 6.92 14.56
C ARG A 171 12.22 7.78 15.52
N TYR A 172 11.67 8.90 16.01
CA TYR A 172 12.36 9.75 17.00
C TYR A 172 12.58 9.02 18.34
N ALA A 173 11.59 8.25 18.80
CA ALA A 173 11.72 7.45 20.01
C ALA A 173 12.82 6.39 19.88
N ASP A 174 12.97 5.78 18.70
CA ASP A 174 13.97 4.74 18.46
C ASP A 174 15.38 5.31 18.44
N VAL A 175 15.61 6.47 17.80
CA VAL A 175 16.90 7.17 17.86
C VAL A 175 17.25 7.58 19.30
N LEU A 176 16.29 8.11 20.07
CA LEU A 176 16.51 8.43 21.49
C LEU A 176 16.89 7.19 22.31
N ALA A 177 16.24 6.05 22.04
CA ALA A 177 16.55 4.80 22.72
C ALA A 177 17.96 4.30 22.37
N ALA A 178 18.35 4.38 21.09
CA ALA A 178 19.69 4.03 20.61
C ALA A 178 20.77 4.92 21.25
N SER A 179 20.48 6.21 21.48
CA SER A 179 21.35 7.15 22.20
C SER A 179 21.36 6.98 23.73
N GLY A 180 20.60 6.00 24.27
CA GLY A 180 20.54 5.72 25.71
C GLY A 180 19.53 6.57 26.50
N GLU A 181 18.79 7.48 25.85
CA GLU A 181 17.78 8.35 26.46
C GLU A 181 16.44 7.61 26.69
N LYS A 182 16.47 6.50 27.43
CA LYS A 182 15.35 5.56 27.59
C LYS A 182 14.06 6.21 28.11
N GLN A 183 14.16 7.17 29.03
CA GLN A 183 12.99 7.86 29.58
C GLN A 183 12.32 8.77 28.54
N ALA A 184 13.11 9.51 27.76
CA ALA A 184 12.61 10.36 26.69
C ALA A 184 11.97 9.51 25.58
N ALA A 185 12.62 8.40 25.19
CA ALA A 185 12.07 7.44 24.23
C ALA A 185 10.71 6.89 24.69
N ALA A 186 10.59 6.51 25.98
CA ALA A 186 9.33 6.03 26.54
C ALA A 186 8.23 7.09 26.53
N ALA A 187 8.56 8.37 26.76
CA ALA A 187 7.61 9.48 26.60
C ALA A 187 7.13 9.62 25.15
N TRP A 188 8.02 9.54 24.16
CA TRP A 188 7.64 9.60 22.74
C TRP A 188 6.77 8.43 22.28
N ARG A 189 7.05 7.21 22.74
CA ARG A 189 6.19 6.04 22.45
C ARG A 189 4.77 6.19 22.99
N ARG A 190 4.57 6.96 24.07
CA ARG A 190 3.20 7.30 24.52
C ARG A 190 2.50 8.21 23.51
N TYR A 191 3.20 9.18 22.92
CA TYR A 191 2.65 10.04 21.87
C TYR A 191 2.33 9.29 20.58
N VAL A 192 3.10 8.24 20.24
CA VAL A 192 2.74 7.32 19.13
C VAL A 192 1.34 6.78 19.34
N ARG A 193 1.06 6.17 20.50
CA ARG A 193 -0.28 5.61 20.80
C ARG A 193 -1.38 6.67 20.84
N VAL A 194 -1.08 7.88 21.30
CA VAL A 194 -2.03 9.00 21.30
C VAL A 194 -2.37 9.41 19.86
N ALA A 195 -1.36 9.52 19.00
CA ALA A 195 -1.55 9.87 17.59
C ALA A 195 -2.30 8.77 16.83
N GLU A 196 -1.93 7.50 17.02
CA GLU A 196 -2.64 6.35 16.43
C GLU A 196 -4.12 6.34 16.83
N LYS A 197 -4.42 6.52 18.12
CA LYS A 197 -5.80 6.58 18.61
C LYS A 197 -6.56 7.76 18.01
N ALA A 198 -5.94 8.93 17.93
CA ALA A 198 -6.58 10.13 17.38
C ALA A 198 -6.89 10.01 15.88
N LEU A 199 -6.08 9.22 15.16
CA LEU A 199 -6.20 9.03 13.71
C LEU A 199 -6.95 7.75 13.32
N GLY A 200 -7.33 6.90 14.29
CA GLY A 200 -7.92 5.59 14.02
C GLY A 200 -6.95 4.67 13.27
N LEU A 201 -5.66 4.71 13.61
CA LEU A 201 -4.61 3.91 12.98
C LEU A 201 -4.11 2.79 13.91
N GLY A 202 -3.43 1.81 13.34
CA GLY A 202 -2.81 0.71 14.09
C GLY A 202 -3.86 -0.12 14.83
N GLY A 203 -3.63 -0.38 16.13
CA GLY A 203 -4.57 -1.13 16.96
C GLY A 203 -5.90 -0.43 17.27
N PHE A 204 -6.10 0.78 16.74
CA PHE A 204 -7.34 1.55 16.84
C PHE A 204 -8.08 1.69 15.49
N ALA A 205 -7.58 1.06 14.43
CA ALA A 205 -8.32 0.98 13.17
C ALA A 205 -9.58 0.14 13.38
N ASP A 206 -10.72 0.62 12.87
CA ASP A 206 -11.95 -0.17 12.88
C ASP A 206 -11.69 -1.46 12.08
N PRO A 207 -12.01 -2.64 12.64
CA PRO A 207 -11.83 -3.89 11.91
C PRO A 207 -12.70 -3.84 10.65
N ASP A 208 -12.09 -4.14 9.50
CA ASP A 208 -12.85 -4.45 8.28
C ASP A 208 -13.66 -5.72 8.55
N ILE A 209 -14.91 -5.56 8.99
CA ILE A 209 -15.86 -6.65 9.09
C ILE A 209 -16.22 -7.04 7.65
N LEU A 210 -15.45 -7.96 7.10
CA LEU A 210 -15.83 -8.68 5.90
C LEU A 210 -16.96 -9.64 6.31
N ASP A 211 -18.16 -9.44 5.77
CA ASP A 211 -19.20 -10.45 5.79
C ASP A 211 -18.68 -11.67 5.02
N VAL A 212 -18.08 -12.59 5.76
CA VAL A 212 -17.69 -13.89 5.23
C VAL A 212 -18.99 -14.64 5.02
N ASP A 213 -19.49 -14.64 3.78
CA ASP A 213 -20.61 -15.47 3.36
C ASP A 213 -20.15 -16.95 3.38
N THR A 214 -20.03 -17.49 4.60
CA THR A 214 -19.46 -18.82 4.89
C THR A 214 -20.50 -19.92 4.85
N GLY A 215 -21.73 -19.59 4.43
CA GLY A 215 -22.82 -20.52 4.33
C GLY A 215 -23.45 -20.49 2.95
N PRO A 216 -23.98 -21.63 2.47
CA PRO A 216 -24.86 -21.60 1.32
C PRO A 216 -26.03 -20.66 1.61
N SER A 217 -26.43 -19.88 0.60
CA SER A 217 -27.57 -18.96 0.72
C SER A 217 -28.83 -19.74 1.12
N GLU A 218 -29.86 -19.06 1.67
CA GLU A 218 -31.13 -19.73 1.95
C GLU A 218 -31.74 -20.37 0.70
N GLU A 219 -31.50 -19.79 -0.48
CA GLU A 219 -31.87 -20.37 -1.79
C GLU A 219 -31.11 -21.68 -2.04
N GLU A 220 -29.79 -21.72 -1.86
CA GLU A 220 -29.00 -22.95 -2.03
C GLU A 220 -29.34 -24.02 -0.98
N ARG A 221 -29.71 -23.61 0.24
CA ARG A 221 -30.17 -24.52 1.30
C ARG A 221 -31.52 -25.12 0.98
N THR A 222 -32.43 -24.33 0.43
CA THR A 222 -33.76 -24.80 0.01
C THR A 222 -33.66 -25.71 -1.20
N GLU A 223 -32.81 -25.40 -2.18
CA GLU A 223 -32.52 -26.28 -3.32
C GLU A 223 -31.95 -27.63 -2.86
N ARG A 224 -30.98 -27.63 -1.92
CA ARG A 224 -30.43 -28.88 -1.36
C ARG A 224 -31.46 -29.70 -0.58
N ARG A 225 -32.39 -29.05 0.11
CA ARG A 225 -33.51 -29.73 0.80
C ARG A 225 -34.50 -30.31 -0.20
N ALA A 226 -34.84 -29.57 -1.25
CA ALA A 226 -35.72 -30.03 -2.32
C ALA A 226 -35.11 -31.22 -3.08
N ALA A 227 -33.82 -31.17 -3.41
CA ALA A 227 -33.11 -32.26 -4.04
C ALA A 227 -33.14 -33.55 -3.18
N ARG A 228 -32.90 -33.44 -1.87
CA ARG A 228 -32.98 -34.59 -0.95
C ARG A 228 -34.40 -35.15 -0.80
N ALA A 229 -35.41 -34.29 -0.80
CA ALA A 229 -36.80 -34.73 -0.74
C ALA A 229 -37.20 -35.48 -2.01
N ALA A 230 -36.78 -35.00 -3.18
CA ALA A 230 -37.03 -35.69 -4.45
C ALA A 230 -36.29 -37.03 -4.55
N GLU A 231 -35.07 -37.13 -4.01
CA GLU A 231 -34.34 -38.40 -3.92
C GLU A 231 -35.04 -39.41 -2.98
N GLN A 232 -35.65 -38.94 -1.90
CA GLN A 232 -36.44 -39.80 -0.99
C GLN A 232 -37.75 -40.26 -1.62
N GLU A 233 -38.49 -39.38 -2.29
CA GLU A 233 -39.71 -39.78 -3.02
C GLU A 233 -39.42 -40.82 -4.10
N GLN A 234 -38.30 -40.67 -4.83
CA GLN A 234 -37.88 -41.67 -5.82
C GLN A 234 -37.48 -43.01 -5.20
N GLN A 235 -36.91 -43.01 -3.99
CA GLN A 235 -36.56 -44.22 -3.24
C GLN A 235 -37.81 -44.91 -2.67
N ASP A 236 -38.77 -44.12 -2.18
CA ASP A 236 -40.04 -44.63 -1.63
C ASP A 236 -40.94 -45.20 -2.74
N ASP A 237 -41.02 -44.56 -3.91
CA ASP A 237 -41.73 -45.10 -5.09
C ASP A 237 -41.04 -46.37 -5.64
N ALA A 238 -39.71 -46.43 -5.61
CA ALA A 238 -38.97 -47.64 -5.97
C ALA A 238 -39.18 -48.79 -4.95
N ALA A 239 -39.35 -48.47 -3.67
CA ALA A 239 -39.67 -49.46 -2.63
C ALA A 239 -41.12 -49.95 -2.75
N ALA A 240 -42.09 -49.06 -2.97
CA ALA A 240 -43.49 -49.42 -3.14
C ALA A 240 -43.76 -50.25 -4.41
N SER A 241 -43.03 -49.99 -5.50
CA SER A 241 -43.09 -50.82 -6.72
C SER A 241 -42.41 -52.19 -6.59
N SER A 242 -41.57 -52.38 -5.55
CA SER A 242 -40.98 -53.68 -5.22
C SER A 242 -41.89 -54.56 -4.35
N GLU A 243 -42.76 -53.96 -3.54
CA GLU A 243 -43.71 -54.68 -2.66
C GLU A 243 -44.95 -55.21 -3.40
N ASP A 244 -45.36 -54.61 -4.53
CA ASP A 244 -46.52 -55.09 -5.33
C ASP A 244 -46.17 -56.29 -6.25
N SER A 245 -44.92 -56.76 -6.20
CA SER A 245 -44.44 -57.93 -6.97
C SER A 245 -44.48 -59.26 -6.20
N ASP A 246 -44.89 -59.25 -4.93
CA ASP A 246 -44.97 -60.44 -4.08
C ASP A 246 -46.39 -60.62 -3.48
N ALA A 247 -47.39 -60.75 -4.35
CA ALA A 247 -48.70 -61.29 -4.00
C ALA A 247 -48.86 -62.69 -4.65
N PRO A 248 -48.92 -63.79 -3.87
CA PRO A 248 -49.08 -65.12 -4.44
C PRO A 248 -50.55 -65.42 -4.80
N ALA A 249 -50.73 -65.84 -6.05
CA ALA A 249 -51.78 -66.65 -6.69
C ALA A 249 -53.26 -66.43 -6.32
#